data_AF-A0A678RVK6-F1
#
_entry.id   AF-A0A678RVK6-F1
#
_cell.length_a   1.000
_cell.length_b   1.000
_cell.length_c   1.000
_cell.angle_alpha   90.00
_cell.angle_beta   90.00
_cell.angle_gamma   90.00
#
_symmetry.space_group_name_H-M   'P 1'
#
loop_
_entity.id
_entity.type
_entity.pdbx_description
1 polymer ?
#
loop_
_entity_poly.entity_id
_entity_poly.type
_entity_poly.pdbx_seq_one_letter_code
_entity_poly.pdbx_strand_id
1 'polypeptide(L)' 'FSKHDQIGEVKVPLCQVDLAQTIEEWRELQSVEGEGGQDNKLGDICFSLRYVPTAGKLTVVILEAKNLKKMDVGGLSD' A
#
# COMPACT_ATOMS: atom_id res chain seq x y z
N PHE A 1 -11.67 12.86 7.51
CA PHE A 1 -11.51 11.98 6.33
C PHE A 1 -10.51 10.90 6.70
N SER A 2 -10.97 9.66 6.90
CA SER A 2 -10.08 8.50 7.09
C SER A 2 -9.77 7.87 5.73
N LYS A 3 -8.65 7.14 5.67
CA LYS A 3 -8.32 6.28 4.52
C LYS A 3 -9.37 5.17 4.43
N HIS A 4 -9.69 4.71 3.22
CA HIS A 4 -10.59 3.57 3.05
C HIS A 4 -9.87 2.30 3.53
N ASP A 5 -10.53 1.53 4.39
CA ASP A 5 -10.07 0.20 4.80
C ASP A 5 -10.43 -0.81 3.70
N GLN A 6 -9.41 -1.40 3.08
CA GLN A 6 -9.61 -2.39 2.04
C GLN A 6 -9.88 -3.76 2.66
N ILE A 7 -11.03 -4.36 2.32
CA ILE A 7 -11.52 -5.63 2.91
C ILE A 7 -10.80 -6.85 2.30
N GLY A 8 -10.46 -6.80 1.01
CA GLY A 8 -9.82 -7.90 0.30
C GLY A 8 -9.60 -7.60 -1.19
N GLU A 9 -8.98 -8.54 -1.91
CA GLU A 9 -8.80 -8.50 -3.37
C GLU A 9 -9.06 -9.88 -4.00
N VAL A 10 -9.34 -9.90 -5.31
CA VAL A 10 -9.38 -11.11 -6.13
C VAL A 10 -8.59 -10.84 -7.39
N LYS A 11 -7.66 -11.74 -7.74
CA LYS A 11 -6.86 -11.66 -8.96
C LYS A 11 -7.33 -12.74 -9.93
N VAL A 12 -7.71 -12.34 -11.13
CA VAL A 12 -8.16 -13.25 -12.20
C VAL A 12 -7.16 -13.20 -13.35
N PRO A 13 -6.32 -14.23 -13.53
CA PRO A 13 -5.40 -14.29 -14.67
C PRO A 13 -6.17 -14.55 -15.97
N LEU A 14 -6.32 -13.51 -16.78
CA LEU A 14 -7.12 -13.56 -18.01
C LEU A 14 -6.58 -14.56 -19.06
N CYS A 15 -5.31 -14.96 -18.97
CA CYS A 15 -4.74 -15.99 -19.84
C CYS A 15 -5.34 -17.39 -19.60
N GLN A 16 -6.05 -17.60 -18.49
CA GLN A 16 -6.69 -18.85 -18.13
C GLN A 16 -8.22 -18.80 -18.29
N VAL A 17 -8.74 -17.71 -18.85
CA VAL A 17 -10.18 -17.45 -18.91
C VAL A 17 -10.64 -17.40 -20.36
N ASP A 18 -11.62 -18.25 -20.71
CA ASP A 18 -12.26 -18.23 -22.03
C ASP A 18 -13.35 -17.14 -22.09
N LEU A 19 -12.97 -15.98 -22.62
CA LEU A 19 -13.81 -14.79 -22.72
C LEU A 19 -14.91 -14.90 -23.79
N ALA A 20 -14.93 -15.96 -24.59
CA ALA A 20 -15.96 -16.16 -25.62
C ALA A 20 -17.32 -16.58 -25.03
N GLN A 21 -17.35 -16.96 -23.75
CA GLN A 21 -18.55 -17.36 -23.03
C GLN A 21 -18.76 -16.46 -21.80
N THR A 22 -20.03 -16.31 -21.39
CA THR A 22 -20.35 -15.62 -20.13
C THR A 22 -19.81 -16.42 -18.95
N ILE A 23 -18.89 -15.82 -18.19
CA ILE A 23 -18.28 -16.42 -17.00
C ILE A 23 -18.98 -15.88 -15.75
N GLU A 24 -19.52 -16.77 -14.94
CA GLU A 24 -20.04 -16.47 -13.60
C GLU A 24 -19.33 -17.38 -12.60
N GLU A 25 -18.46 -16.80 -11.78
CA GLU A 25 -17.70 -17.53 -10.76
C GLU A 25 -17.71 -16.78 -9.42
N TRP A 26 -17.89 -17.54 -8.34
CA TRP A 26 -17.74 -17.04 -6.98
C TRP A 26 -16.32 -17.34 -6.49
N ARG A 27 -15.61 -16.30 -6.05
CA ARG A 27 -14.26 -16.42 -5.48
C ARG A 27 -14.23 -15.77 -4.11
N GLU A 28 -13.59 -16.43 -3.16
CA GLU A 28 -13.36 -15.85 -1.84
C GLU A 28 -12.40 -14.66 -1.95
N LEU A 29 -12.70 -13.60 -1.19
CA LEU A 29 -11.81 -12.46 -1.07
C LEU A 29 -10.50 -12.93 -0.43
N GLN A 30 -9.40 -12.73 -1.12
CA GLN A 30 -8.08 -12.93 -0.54
C GLN A 30 -7.66 -11.67 0.18
N SER A 31 -6.86 -11.81 1.23
CA SER A 31 -6.21 -10.66 1.85
C SER A 31 -5.35 -9.97 0.80
N VAL A 32 -5.53 -8.65 0.65
CA VAL A 32 -4.71 -7.77 -0.23
C VAL A 32 -3.22 -7.89 0.10
N GLU A 33 -3.03 -8.10 1.39
CA GLU A 33 -1.89 -8.70 2.02
C GLU A 33 -1.77 -10.17 1.57
N GLY A 34 -1.11 -10.46 0.43
CA GLY A 34 -0.88 -11.84 -0.04
C GLY A 34 -0.21 -12.75 1.01
N GLU A 35 0.29 -13.93 0.64
CA GLU A 35 0.97 -14.84 1.58
C GLU A 35 2.18 -14.22 2.34
N GLY A 36 2.61 -13.00 1.96
CA GLY A 36 3.52 -12.10 2.70
C GLY A 36 2.86 -10.78 3.14
N GLY A 37 1.65 -10.86 3.68
CA GLY A 37 0.74 -9.74 3.87
C GLY A 37 1.24 -8.60 4.75
N GLN A 38 1.90 -8.95 5.85
CA GLN A 38 2.59 -8.01 6.73
C GLN A 38 3.94 -7.57 6.14
N ASP A 39 4.50 -8.34 5.22
CA ASP A 39 5.80 -8.08 4.59
C ASP A 39 5.76 -6.97 3.53
N ASN A 40 4.59 -6.60 3.00
CA ASN A 40 4.49 -5.54 1.99
C ASN A 40 4.10 -4.16 2.57
N LYS A 41 3.74 -4.07 3.85
CA LYS A 41 3.52 -2.77 4.49
C LYS A 41 4.85 -2.20 4.97
N LEU A 42 5.38 -1.24 4.20
CA LEU A 42 6.65 -0.54 4.51
C LEU A 42 6.51 0.52 5.62
N GLY A 43 5.30 0.74 6.13
CA GLY A 43 4.96 1.74 7.13
C GLY A 43 4.41 3.03 6.55
N ASP A 44 4.16 3.99 7.43
CA ASP A 44 3.58 5.29 7.13
C ASP A 44 4.56 6.40 7.53
N ILE A 45 4.69 7.44 6.70
CA ILE A 45 5.49 8.64 6.99
C ILE A 45 4.59 9.86 6.97
N CYS A 46 4.60 10.62 8.07
CA CYS A 46 3.92 11.89 8.20
C CYS A 46 4.91 13.03 7.91
N PHE A 47 4.56 13.91 6.97
CA PHE A 47 5.37 15.07 6.61
C PHE A 47 4.50 16.27 6.25
N SER A 48 5.06 17.47 6.38
CA SER A 48 4.41 18.72 5.96
C SER A 48 5.17 19.37 4.80
N LEU A 49 4.41 19.94 3.88
CA LEU A 49 4.91 20.69 2.74
C LEU A 49 4.46 22.14 2.85
N ARG A 50 5.39 23.07 2.65
CA ARG A 50 5.11 24.51 2.56
C ARG A 50 5.80 25.08 1.33
N TYR A 51 5.03 25.63 0.40
CA TYR A 51 5.56 26.33 -0.76
C TYR A 51 5.35 27.84 -0.64
N VAL A 52 6.40 28.62 -0.92
CA VAL A 52 6.38 30.09 -0.96
C VAL A 52 6.73 30.52 -2.39
N PRO A 53 5.74 30.80 -3.26
CA PRO A 53 5.97 31.10 -4.68
C PRO A 53 6.87 32.31 -4.90
N THR A 54 6.67 33.37 -4.11
CA THR A 54 7.41 34.64 -4.22
C THR A 54 8.92 34.48 -4.02
N ALA A 55 9.34 33.45 -3.27
CA ALA A 55 10.73 33.14 -3.00
C ALA A 55 11.21 31.88 -3.76
N GLY A 56 10.35 31.24 -4.56
CA GLY A 56 10.63 29.94 -5.20
C GLY A 56 10.98 28.83 -4.21
N LYS A 57 10.55 28.92 -2.94
CA LYS A 57 11.02 28.02 -1.87
C LYS A 57 9.98 26.98 -1.50
N LEU A 58 10.32 25.70 -1.65
CA LEU A 58 9.59 24.56 -1.10
C LEU A 58 10.29 24.07 0.18
N THR A 59 9.55 23.98 1.28
CA THR A 59 10.02 23.45 2.56
C THR A 59 9.29 22.14 2.85
N VAL A 60 10.07 21.09 3.10
CA VAL A 60 9.59 19.76 3.46
C VAL A 60 10.03 19.49 4.89
N VAL A 61 9.09 19.18 5.78
CA VAL A 61 9.38 18.83 7.18
C VAL A 61 8.87 17.42 7.44
N ILE A 62 9.77 16.52 7.79
CA ILE A 62 9.42 15.16 8.21
C ILE A 62 9.01 15.21 9.69
N LEU A 63 7.82 14.71 10.01
CA LEU A 63 7.23 14.81 11.35
C LEU A 63 7.47 13.52 12.13
N GLU A 64 6.99 12.39 11.60
CA GLU A 64 7.11 11.09 12.24
C GLU A 64 6.96 9.96 11.22
N ALA A 65 7.44 8.77 11.57
CA ALA A 65 7.19 7.54 10.83
C ALA A 65 6.66 6.46 11.79
N LYS A 66 5.72 5.63 11.32
CA LYS A 66 5.04 4.60 12.11
C LYS A 66 4.96 3.29 11.32
N ASN A 67 4.95 2.17 12.02
CA ASN A 67 4.80 0.83 11.45
C ASN A 67 5.83 0.50 10.34
N LEU A 68 7.05 1.06 10.42
CA LEU A 68 8.10 0.79 9.43
C LEU A 68 8.48 -0.69 9.45
N LYS A 69 8.68 -1.25 8.27
CA LYS A 69 9.12 -2.64 8.12
C LYS A 69 10.54 -2.81 8.68
N LYS A 70 10.78 -3.95 9.34
CA LYS A 70 12.14 -4.39 9.70
C LYS A 70 12.90 -4.75 8.44
N MET A 71 13.98 -4.03 8.17
CA MET A 71 14.81 -4.25 6.97
C MET A 71 16.04 -5.13 7.24
N ASP A 72 16.47 -5.24 8.51
CA ASP A 72 17.66 -6.02 8.90
C ASP A 72 17.31 -7.37 9.53
N VAL A 73 18.15 -8.37 9.27
CA VAL A 73 18.06 -9.70 9.90
C VAL A 73 18.41 -9.56 11.38
N GLY A 74 17.39 -9.39 12.23
CA GLY A 74 17.51 -9.27 13.68
C GLY A 74 17.48 -7.85 14.25
N GLY A 75 17.33 -6.82 13.40
CA GLY A 75 17.22 -5.42 13.83
C GLY A 75 15.78 -4.98 14.18
N LEU A 76 15.65 -3.89 14.95
CA LEU A 76 14.36 -3.23 15.21
C LEU A 76 14.08 -2.06 14.24
N SER A 77 14.97 -1.85 13.25
CA SER A 77 15.10 -0.67 12.37
C SER A 77 15.79 0.51 13.08
N ASP A 78 16.80 1.11 12.45
CA ASP A 78 17.52 2.33 12.86
C ASP A 78 17.22 3.47 11.85
#